data_AF-A0A1C2E5S4-F1
#
_entry.id   AF-A0A1C2E5S4-F1
#
_cell.length_a   1.000
_cell.length_b   1.000
_cell.length_c   1.000
_cell.angle_alpha   90.00
_cell.angle_beta   90.00
_cell.angle_gamma   90.00
#
_symmetry.space_group_name_H-M   'P 1'
#
loop_
_entity.id
_entity.type
_entity.pdbx_description
1 polymer ?
#
loop_
_entity_poly.entity_id
_entity_poly.type
_entity_poly.pdbx_seq_one_letter_code
_entity_poly.pdbx_strand_id
1 'polypeptide(L)'
;MLKPSAKDIVIDARSGRISGAGLREGIALTTLRLAMRVLMPLRQFGFSYVARTVRTLLPSRRPMIFSLAPGALMRVPYCDAYWSILLLPGYSYEHSTVVLLEAARDIDYGFVDGGANYGYWSILASGPEAGGKAAVAVEAAPDTFRVLEDNRVLNDSRFSVLNRAIGATSGQHVRIFGAKHEARTTVDPADGSRPILECDTISLDDIAALPQFAGLDKFIVKLDVEGVEIAAFSGAARLLAGDTVFVYEDHGSDLDHATTRHALDVLKLRVFWLGRGRRQEITSPTQLAAIKKSRRFGYDMVATNSPFWIERLERLVDGSPE
;
A
#
# COMPACT_ATOMS: atom_id res chain seq x y z
N MET A 1 12.25 21.98 6.29
CA MET A 1 12.30 21.56 4.87
C MET A 1 13.27 20.37 4.77
N LEU A 2 12.77 19.14 4.70
CA LEU A 2 13.60 17.93 4.57
C LEU A 2 13.75 17.58 3.08
N LYS A 3 14.38 18.45 2.27
CA LYS A 3 14.81 18.05 0.91
C LYS A 3 16.00 17.10 1.00
N PRO A 4 16.20 16.21 0.02
CA PRO A 4 17.39 15.37 -0.02
C PRO A 4 18.65 16.23 0.07
N SER A 5 19.48 15.96 1.06
CA SER A 5 20.79 16.60 1.19
C SER A 5 21.81 15.87 0.31
N ALA A 6 22.90 16.53 -0.06
CA ALA A 6 24.05 15.86 -0.71
C ALA A 6 24.65 14.73 0.15
N LYS A 7 24.28 14.70 1.44
CA LYS A 7 24.64 13.67 2.41
C LYS A 7 23.51 12.64 2.60
N ASP A 8 22.54 12.52 1.71
CA ASP A 8 21.55 11.43 1.80
C ASP A 8 21.97 10.26 0.91
N ILE A 9 21.60 9.04 1.30
CA ILE A 9 21.81 7.86 0.46
C ILE A 9 20.60 7.79 -0.48
N VAL A 10 20.79 8.18 -1.73
CA VAL A 10 19.70 8.22 -2.71
C VAL A 10 19.81 7.02 -3.63
N ILE A 11 18.71 6.29 -3.79
CA ILE A 11 18.57 5.14 -4.67
C ILE A 11 17.50 5.46 -5.71
N ASP A 12 17.86 5.46 -6.98
CA ASP A 12 16.88 5.47 -8.07
C ASP A 12 16.25 4.07 -8.16
N ALA A 13 14.95 3.97 -7.87
CA ALA A 13 14.26 2.69 -7.84
C ALA A 13 14.08 2.07 -9.24
N ARG A 14 14.11 2.89 -10.31
CA ARG A 14 13.98 2.41 -11.70
C ARG A 14 15.31 1.90 -12.23
N SER A 15 16.37 2.71 -12.12
CA SER A 15 17.69 2.36 -12.66
C SER A 15 18.57 1.57 -11.69
N GLY A 16 18.28 1.62 -10.39
CA GLY A 16 19.12 1.03 -9.35
C GLY A 16 20.38 1.84 -9.03
N ARG A 17 20.55 3.02 -9.62
CA ARG A 17 21.70 3.89 -9.36
C ARG A 17 21.67 4.37 -7.91
N ILE A 18 22.82 4.27 -7.24
CA ILE A 18 23.00 4.71 -5.86
C ILE A 18 23.92 5.93 -5.87
N SER A 19 23.55 7.00 -5.17
CA SER A 19 24.37 8.19 -4.96
C SER A 19 24.43 8.57 -3.48
N GLY A 20 25.50 9.28 -3.09
CA GLY A 20 25.73 9.72 -1.71
C GLY A 20 26.15 8.62 -0.73
N ALA A 21 26.15 7.35 -1.11
CA ALA A 21 26.63 6.26 -0.27
C ALA A 21 28.16 6.28 -0.13
N GLY A 22 28.66 6.23 1.11
CA GLY A 22 30.07 5.95 1.38
C GLY A 22 30.41 4.47 1.16
N LEU A 23 31.68 4.10 1.31
CA LEU A 23 32.15 2.72 1.07
C LEU A 23 31.35 1.66 1.87
N ARG A 24 31.13 1.90 3.17
CA ARG A 24 30.39 0.97 4.04
C ARG A 24 28.93 0.80 3.62
N GLU A 25 28.27 1.90 3.30
CA GLU A 25 26.87 1.91 2.84
C GLU A 25 26.77 1.25 1.46
N GLY A 26 27.72 1.52 0.56
CA GLY A 26 27.80 0.88 -0.74
C GLY A 26 27.90 -0.65 -0.63
N ILE A 27 28.75 -1.15 0.26
CA ILE A 27 28.85 -2.60 0.56
C ILE A 27 27.50 -3.11 1.07
N ALA A 28 26.92 -2.47 2.09
CA ALA A 28 25.65 -2.90 2.68
C ALA A 28 24.52 -2.98 1.64
N LEU A 29 24.32 -1.93 0.85
CA LEU A 29 23.26 -1.88 -0.18
C LEU A 29 23.49 -2.92 -1.28
N THR A 30 24.76 -3.19 -1.64
CA THR A 30 25.11 -4.24 -2.60
C THR A 30 24.80 -5.63 -2.04
N THR A 31 25.13 -5.88 -0.76
CA THR A 31 24.79 -7.13 -0.07
C THR A 31 23.28 -7.33 0.01
N LEU A 32 22.52 -6.31 0.40
CA LEU A 32 21.06 -6.38 0.45
C LEU A 32 20.47 -6.66 -0.93
N ARG A 33 20.94 -5.97 -1.98
CA ARG A 33 20.49 -6.18 -3.36
C ARG A 33 20.78 -7.61 -3.83
N LEU A 34 21.97 -8.14 -3.57
CA LEU A 34 22.34 -9.50 -3.95
C LEU A 34 21.51 -10.53 -3.20
N ALA A 35 21.38 -10.38 -1.87
CA ALA A 35 20.57 -11.26 -1.05
C ALA A 35 19.10 -11.25 -1.51
N MET A 36 18.54 -10.09 -1.83
CA MET A 36 17.17 -9.98 -2.31
C MET A 36 16.98 -10.72 -3.65
N ARG A 37 17.94 -10.62 -4.58
CA ARG A 37 17.90 -11.37 -5.85
C ARG A 37 17.94 -12.88 -5.62
N VAL A 38 18.84 -13.35 -4.75
CA VAL A 38 18.99 -14.78 -4.43
C VAL A 38 17.75 -15.33 -3.73
N LEU A 39 17.13 -14.55 -2.85
CA LEU A 39 15.97 -14.97 -2.06
C LEU A 39 14.64 -14.74 -2.79
N MET A 40 14.61 -14.05 -3.93
CA MET A 40 13.38 -13.77 -4.68
C MET A 40 12.63 -15.05 -5.10
N PRO A 41 13.27 -16.10 -5.65
CA PRO A 41 12.58 -17.37 -5.97
C PRO A 41 11.98 -18.04 -4.73
N LEU A 42 12.57 -17.80 -3.56
CA LEU A 42 12.10 -18.27 -2.26
C LEU A 42 11.14 -17.28 -1.59
N ARG A 43 10.56 -16.34 -2.35
CA ARG A 43 9.60 -15.35 -1.85
C ARG A 43 10.15 -14.52 -0.68
N GLN A 44 11.43 -14.16 -0.79
CA GLN A 44 12.14 -13.32 0.17
C GLN A 44 12.24 -13.94 1.58
N PHE A 45 12.04 -15.26 1.70
CA PHE A 45 12.15 -15.97 2.98
C PHE A 45 13.51 -15.68 3.62
N GLY A 46 13.48 -15.18 4.85
CA GLY A 46 14.68 -14.92 5.65
C GLY A 46 15.41 -13.61 5.33
N PHE A 47 14.92 -12.79 4.40
CA PHE A 47 15.55 -11.51 4.07
C PHE A 47 15.64 -10.57 5.28
N SER A 48 14.68 -10.62 6.19
CA SER A 48 14.69 -9.84 7.43
C SER A 48 15.91 -10.14 8.32
N TYR A 49 16.40 -11.38 8.35
CA TYR A 49 17.63 -11.74 9.06
C TYR A 49 18.85 -11.13 8.37
N VAL A 50 18.91 -11.17 7.03
CA VAL A 50 19.99 -10.54 6.27
C VAL A 50 20.01 -9.04 6.52
N ALA A 51 18.87 -8.37 6.40
CA ALA A 51 18.74 -6.93 6.64
C ALA A 51 19.20 -6.55 8.06
N ARG A 52 18.81 -7.33 9.07
CA ARG A 52 19.24 -7.14 10.45
C ARG A 52 20.75 -7.32 10.63
N THR A 53 21.32 -8.39 10.07
CA THR A 53 22.75 -8.68 10.15
C THR A 53 23.58 -7.59 9.47
N VAL A 54 23.20 -7.19 8.25
CA VAL A 54 23.87 -6.11 7.52
C VAL A 54 23.80 -4.79 8.30
N ARG A 55 22.64 -4.46 8.88
CA ARG A 55 22.48 -3.27 9.72
C ARG A 55 23.40 -3.26 10.95
N THR A 56 23.59 -4.42 11.57
CA THR A 56 24.47 -4.57 12.75
C THR A 56 25.94 -4.49 12.38
N LEU A 57 26.36 -5.14 11.29
CA LEU A 57 27.77 -5.22 10.88
C LEU A 57 28.26 -3.96 10.15
N LEU A 58 27.37 -3.27 9.43
CA LEU A 58 27.67 -2.09 8.62
C LEU A 58 26.73 -0.92 8.98
N PRO A 59 26.74 -0.45 10.24
CA PRO A 59 25.77 0.52 10.73
C PRO A 59 25.93 1.89 10.06
N SER A 60 24.79 2.51 9.75
CA SER A 60 24.67 3.92 9.38
C SER A 60 23.45 4.53 10.06
N ARG A 61 23.53 5.82 10.39
CA ARG A 61 22.39 6.62 10.88
C ARG A 61 21.64 7.31 9.74
N ARG A 62 22.17 7.25 8.51
CA ARG A 62 21.61 7.92 7.34
C ARG A 62 20.49 7.05 6.75
N PRO A 63 19.29 7.61 6.50
CA PRO A 63 18.22 6.84 5.88
C PRO A 63 18.53 6.56 4.41
N MET A 64 17.80 5.61 3.84
CA MET A 64 17.70 5.42 2.39
C MET A 64 16.60 6.34 1.85
N ILE A 65 16.85 7.02 0.73
CA ILE A 65 15.82 7.76 0.01
C ILE A 65 15.66 7.12 -1.36
N PHE A 66 14.50 6.52 -1.62
CA PHE A 66 14.14 6.00 -2.92
C PHE A 66 13.52 7.10 -3.79
N SER A 67 14.11 7.34 -4.95
CA SER A 67 13.47 8.10 -6.03
C SER A 67 12.59 7.13 -6.82
N LEU A 68 11.28 7.17 -6.56
CA LEU A 68 10.29 6.28 -7.16
C LEU A 68 9.92 6.73 -8.59
N ALA A 69 9.83 8.04 -8.76
CA ALA A 69 9.59 8.76 -10.01
C ALA A 69 10.16 10.18 -9.89
N PRO A 70 10.30 10.96 -10.99
CA PRO A 70 10.66 12.36 -10.92
C PRO A 70 9.73 13.13 -9.96
N GLY A 71 10.32 13.73 -8.92
CA GLY A 71 9.58 14.45 -7.89
C GLY A 71 8.80 13.55 -6.90
N ALA A 72 9.03 12.24 -6.89
CA ALA A 72 8.42 11.30 -5.96
C ALA A 72 9.50 10.57 -5.16
N LEU A 73 9.67 10.99 -3.91
CA LEU A 73 10.76 10.54 -3.04
C LEU A 73 10.21 9.84 -1.81
N MET A 74 10.80 8.71 -1.42
CA MET A 74 10.39 7.97 -0.23
C MET A 74 11.60 7.70 0.66
N ARG A 75 11.63 8.33 1.82
CA ARG A 75 12.57 8.04 2.90
C ARG A 75 12.16 6.74 3.58
N VAL A 76 13.16 5.91 3.82
CA VAL A 76 13.06 4.59 4.43
C VAL A 76 14.22 4.44 5.43
N PRO A 77 14.01 3.83 6.61
CA PRO A 77 15.09 3.51 7.53
C PRO A 77 16.19 2.68 6.87
N TYR A 78 17.43 2.89 7.29
CA TYR A 78 18.57 2.15 6.76
C TYR A 78 18.41 0.63 6.99
N CYS A 79 18.63 -0.16 5.94
CA CYS A 79 18.45 -1.61 5.96
C CYS A 79 17.04 -2.05 6.42
N ASP A 80 15.99 -1.29 6.09
CA ASP A 80 14.61 -1.70 6.33
C ASP A 80 14.30 -3.02 5.61
N ALA A 81 13.76 -4.00 6.33
CA ALA A 81 13.56 -5.34 5.79
C ALA A 81 12.47 -5.41 4.71
N TYR A 82 11.49 -4.50 4.74
CA TYR A 82 10.34 -4.52 3.87
C TYR A 82 10.61 -3.71 2.59
N TRP A 83 11.00 -2.45 2.74
CA TRP A 83 11.20 -1.54 1.60
C TRP A 83 12.53 -1.73 0.87
N SER A 84 13.47 -2.53 1.41
CA SER A 84 14.70 -2.89 0.68
C SER A 84 14.43 -3.69 -0.60
N ILE A 85 13.21 -4.17 -0.83
CA ILE A 85 12.83 -4.76 -2.13
C ILE A 85 13.02 -3.77 -3.28
N LEU A 86 12.87 -2.46 -3.03
CA LEU A 86 13.08 -1.39 -4.01
C LEU A 86 14.56 -1.18 -4.37
N LEU A 87 15.50 -1.88 -3.73
CA LEU A 87 16.88 -1.96 -4.20
C LEU A 87 17.00 -2.75 -5.51
N LEU A 88 16.00 -3.56 -5.85
CA LEU A 88 15.91 -4.23 -7.13
C LEU A 88 15.42 -3.24 -8.20
N PRO A 89 16.24 -2.95 -9.23
CA PRO A 89 15.87 -1.99 -10.27
C PRO A 89 14.59 -2.40 -10.98
N GLY A 90 13.66 -1.47 -11.15
CA GLY A 90 12.41 -1.69 -11.88
C GLY A 90 11.42 -2.64 -11.18
N TYR A 91 11.61 -2.90 -9.89
CA TYR A 91 10.63 -3.66 -9.12
C TYR A 91 9.30 -2.88 -9.06
N SER A 92 8.21 -3.55 -9.47
CA SER A 92 6.86 -3.00 -9.41
C SER A 92 6.15 -3.62 -8.21
N TYR A 93 5.93 -2.79 -7.21
CA TYR A 93 5.17 -3.10 -6.01
C TYR A 93 3.66 -3.08 -6.34
N GLU A 94 2.90 -4.06 -5.84
CA GLU A 94 1.45 -4.26 -6.06
C GLU A 94 0.96 -3.96 -7.49
N HIS A 95 1.12 -4.96 -8.36
CA HIS A 95 0.91 -4.76 -9.79
C HIS A 95 -0.51 -4.29 -10.16
N SER A 96 -1.54 -4.76 -9.45
CA SER A 96 -2.93 -4.39 -9.74
C SER A 96 -3.19 -2.90 -9.47
N THR A 97 -2.62 -2.36 -8.40
CA THR A 97 -2.64 -0.92 -8.10
C THR A 97 -1.93 -0.13 -9.20
N VAL A 98 -0.75 -0.57 -9.67
CA VAL A 98 -0.05 0.09 -10.79
C VAL A 98 -0.92 0.14 -12.04
N VAL A 99 -1.46 -1.01 -12.47
CA VAL A 99 -2.27 -1.10 -13.70
C VAL A 99 -3.49 -0.19 -13.61
N LEU A 100 -4.18 -0.16 -12.46
CA LEU A 100 -5.34 0.71 -12.25
C LEU A 100 -4.96 2.19 -12.32
N LEU A 101 -3.91 2.61 -11.59
CA LEU A 101 -3.48 4.00 -11.55
C LEU A 101 -2.99 4.49 -12.92
N GLU A 102 -2.33 3.62 -13.69
CA GLU A 102 -1.92 3.93 -15.07
C GLU A 102 -3.12 4.13 -16.00
N ALA A 103 -4.14 3.26 -15.88
CA ALA A 103 -5.37 3.34 -16.67
C ALA A 103 -6.30 4.50 -16.25
N ALA A 104 -6.05 5.10 -15.10
CA ALA A 104 -6.83 6.21 -14.55
C ALA A 104 -6.11 7.58 -14.66
N ARG A 105 -4.95 7.66 -15.32
CA ARG A 105 -4.16 8.92 -15.40
C ARG A 105 -4.96 10.09 -15.96
N ASP A 106 -5.85 9.83 -16.91
CA ASP A 106 -6.73 10.80 -17.58
C ASP A 106 -7.93 11.26 -16.72
N ILE A 107 -8.13 10.68 -15.54
CA ILE A 107 -9.30 10.93 -14.70
C ILE A 107 -8.94 11.86 -13.55
N ASP A 108 -9.78 12.85 -13.27
CA ASP A 108 -9.71 13.62 -12.04
C ASP A 108 -10.42 12.84 -10.92
N TYR A 109 -9.66 12.32 -9.97
CA TYR A 109 -10.17 11.47 -8.88
C TYR A 109 -9.48 11.80 -7.56
N GLY A 110 -10.19 11.54 -6.46
CA GLY A 110 -9.62 11.51 -5.11
C GLY A 110 -8.99 10.16 -4.80
N PHE A 111 -7.77 10.16 -4.26
CA PHE A 111 -7.05 8.95 -3.85
C PHE A 111 -7.06 8.78 -2.33
N VAL A 112 -7.61 7.67 -1.84
CA VAL A 112 -7.54 7.29 -0.42
C VAL A 112 -6.60 6.11 -0.27
N ASP A 113 -5.54 6.26 0.52
CA ASP A 113 -4.52 5.25 0.78
C ASP A 113 -4.68 4.73 2.21
N GLY A 114 -5.53 3.72 2.38
CA GLY A 114 -5.80 3.07 3.66
C GLY A 114 -4.74 2.03 3.99
N GLY A 115 -4.04 2.22 5.10
CA GLY A 115 -2.85 1.40 5.43
C GLY A 115 -1.61 1.88 4.71
N ALA A 116 -1.44 3.20 4.60
CA ALA A 116 -0.44 3.83 3.74
C ALA A 116 1.01 3.44 4.06
N ASN A 117 1.30 2.90 5.25
CA ASN A 117 2.64 2.59 5.70
C ASN A 117 3.54 3.84 5.60
N TYR A 118 4.63 3.82 4.82
CA TYR A 118 5.49 4.98 4.57
C TYR A 118 4.99 5.89 3.44
N GLY A 119 3.83 5.61 2.85
CA GLY A 119 3.13 6.47 1.90
C GLY A 119 3.48 6.22 0.44
N TYR A 120 3.91 5.00 0.07
CA TYR A 120 4.34 4.69 -1.30
C TYR A 120 3.30 5.11 -2.35
N TRP A 121 2.04 4.73 -2.16
CA TRP A 121 0.96 5.07 -3.10
C TRP A 121 0.55 6.52 -3.03
N SER A 122 0.41 7.07 -1.82
CA SER A 122 0.16 8.51 -1.63
C SER A 122 1.21 9.40 -2.31
N ILE A 123 2.50 9.03 -2.22
CA ILE A 123 3.60 9.73 -2.88
C ILE A 123 3.45 9.65 -4.40
N LEU A 124 3.13 8.48 -4.96
CA LEU A 124 3.01 8.30 -6.40
C LEU A 124 1.76 8.96 -6.97
N ALA A 125 0.59 8.77 -6.36
CA ALA A 125 -0.69 9.31 -6.81
C ALA A 125 -0.71 10.84 -6.78
N SER A 126 -0.15 11.45 -5.73
CA SER A 126 0.00 12.91 -5.65
C SER A 126 1.18 13.45 -6.46
N GLY A 127 1.98 12.58 -7.08
CA GLY A 127 3.18 12.95 -7.80
C GLY A 127 2.93 13.55 -9.19
N PRO A 128 3.92 14.26 -9.76
CA PRO A 128 3.78 14.90 -11.08
C PRO A 128 3.43 13.92 -12.20
N GLU A 129 4.03 12.71 -12.20
CA GLU A 129 3.74 11.70 -13.24
C GLU A 129 2.30 11.17 -13.20
N ALA A 130 1.64 11.22 -12.04
CA ALA A 130 0.23 10.86 -11.90
C ALA A 130 -0.71 12.06 -12.11
N GLY A 131 -0.18 13.26 -12.41
CA GLY A 131 -0.98 14.48 -12.58
C GLY A 131 -1.39 15.14 -11.26
N GLY A 132 -0.73 14.83 -10.14
CA GLY A 132 -0.94 15.54 -8.88
C GLY A 132 -2.30 15.29 -8.23
N LYS A 133 -2.77 14.05 -8.21
CA LYS A 133 -4.10 13.71 -7.67
C LYS A 133 -4.21 14.12 -6.20
N ALA A 134 -5.38 14.62 -5.80
CA ALA A 134 -5.69 14.83 -4.40
C ALA A 134 -5.59 13.50 -3.66
N ALA A 135 -4.87 13.46 -2.53
CA ALA A 135 -4.61 12.21 -1.82
C ALA A 135 -4.67 12.34 -0.29
N VAL A 136 -5.25 11.35 0.37
CA VAL A 136 -5.23 11.16 1.83
C VAL A 136 -4.60 9.82 2.17
N ALA A 137 -3.54 9.85 2.97
CA ALA A 137 -2.87 8.68 3.51
C ALA A 137 -3.33 8.42 4.94
N VAL A 138 -3.71 7.18 5.27
CA VAL A 138 -4.17 6.81 6.62
C VAL A 138 -3.29 5.69 7.15
N GLU A 139 -2.67 5.91 8.30
CA GLU A 139 -1.82 4.92 8.98
C GLU A 139 -2.12 4.89 10.48
N ALA A 140 -2.42 3.72 11.01
CA ALA A 140 -2.82 3.55 12.40
C ALA A 140 -1.61 3.53 13.35
N ALA A 141 -0.51 2.88 12.98
CA ALA A 141 0.65 2.69 13.86
C ALA A 141 1.45 4.00 14.00
N PRO A 142 1.56 4.57 15.22
CA PRO A 142 2.18 5.89 15.42
C PRO A 142 3.64 5.96 14.94
N ASP A 143 4.43 4.88 15.13
CA ASP A 143 5.82 4.85 14.70
C ASP A 143 5.96 4.89 13.17
N THR A 144 5.09 4.15 12.46
CA THR A 144 5.01 4.16 11.00
C THR A 144 4.50 5.51 10.49
N PHE A 145 3.48 6.06 11.15
CA PHE A 145 2.91 7.36 10.82
C PHE A 145 3.94 8.50 10.90
N ARG A 146 4.89 8.46 11.85
CA ARG A 146 5.97 9.47 11.90
C ARG A 146 6.83 9.46 10.63
N VAL A 147 7.13 8.28 10.08
CA VAL A 147 7.87 8.15 8.83
C VAL A 147 7.02 8.59 7.63
N LEU A 148 5.72 8.29 7.65
CA LEU A 148 4.76 8.78 6.66
C LEU A 148 4.73 10.33 6.63
N GLU A 149 4.69 10.98 7.80
CA GLU A 149 4.71 12.44 7.91
C GLU A 149 6.03 13.04 7.40
N ASP A 150 7.17 12.41 7.72
CA ASP A 150 8.47 12.80 7.14
C ASP A 150 8.47 12.71 5.61
N ASN A 151 7.81 11.68 5.07
CA ASN A 151 7.66 11.48 3.63
C ASN A 151 6.68 12.48 3.00
N ARG A 152 5.61 12.86 3.71
CA ARG A 152 4.72 13.93 3.30
C ARG A 152 5.48 15.24 3.16
N VAL A 153 6.29 15.60 4.16
CA VAL A 153 7.14 16.80 4.14
C VAL A 153 8.21 16.74 3.05
N LEU A 154 8.79 15.56 2.80
CA LEU A 154 9.78 15.34 1.73
C LEU A 154 9.21 15.58 0.32
N ASN A 155 7.89 15.44 0.15
CA ASN A 155 7.18 15.66 -1.11
C ASN A 155 6.33 16.95 -1.08
N ASP A 156 6.87 18.00 -0.44
CA ASP A 156 6.28 19.33 -0.39
C ASP A 156 4.85 19.37 0.19
N SER A 157 4.52 18.43 1.07
CA SER A 157 3.24 18.39 1.78
C SER A 157 2.01 18.27 0.87
N ARG A 158 2.17 17.74 -0.35
CA ARG A 158 1.15 17.70 -1.41
C ARG A 158 -0.01 16.70 -1.19
N PHE A 159 0.10 15.84 -0.19
CA PHE A 159 -0.97 14.95 0.24
C PHE A 159 -1.19 15.13 1.75
N SER A 160 -2.37 14.75 2.24
CA SER A 160 -2.69 14.77 3.66
C SER A 160 -2.42 13.43 4.30
N VAL A 161 -2.12 13.43 5.59
CA VAL A 161 -1.93 12.20 6.37
C VAL A 161 -2.82 12.22 7.60
N LEU A 162 -3.33 11.06 8.01
CA LEU A 162 -4.15 10.89 9.20
C LEU A 162 -3.62 9.73 10.04
N ASN A 163 -3.30 9.99 11.32
CA ASN A 163 -2.97 8.91 12.27
C ASN A 163 -4.25 8.36 12.88
N ARG A 164 -4.92 7.48 12.14
CA ARG A 164 -6.22 6.90 12.47
C ARG A 164 -6.27 5.45 11.97
N ALA A 165 -7.15 4.65 12.57
CA ALA A 165 -7.57 3.39 11.95
C ALA A 165 -8.75 3.67 11.02
N ILE A 166 -8.85 2.95 9.90
CA ILE A 166 -10.08 2.97 9.09
C ILE A 166 -11.08 2.01 9.72
N GLY A 167 -12.33 2.42 9.85
CA GLY A 167 -13.39 1.58 10.42
C GLY A 167 -14.77 1.96 9.94
N ALA A 168 -15.78 1.27 10.47
CA ALA A 168 -17.17 1.47 10.07
C ALA A 168 -17.73 2.85 10.45
N THR A 169 -17.23 3.43 11.54
CA THR A 169 -17.65 4.76 12.02
C THR A 169 -16.44 5.57 12.49
N SER A 170 -16.53 6.90 12.42
CA SER A 170 -15.49 7.81 12.89
C SER A 170 -15.56 8.07 14.39
N GLY A 171 -14.41 8.34 15.01
CA GLY A 171 -14.31 8.79 16.39
C GLY A 171 -14.42 7.68 17.45
N GLN A 172 -14.41 6.40 17.06
CA GLN A 172 -14.32 5.30 18.01
C GLN A 172 -12.88 5.10 18.42
N HIS A 173 -12.63 5.02 19.73
CA HIS A 173 -11.31 4.66 20.23
C HIS A 173 -11.13 3.14 20.15
N VAL A 174 -10.12 2.68 19.41
CA VAL A 174 -9.85 1.25 19.20
C VAL A 174 -8.48 0.86 19.72
N ARG A 175 -8.43 -0.34 20.30
CA ARG A 175 -7.21 -1.04 20.71
C ARG A 175 -6.98 -2.17 19.72
N ILE A 176 -5.82 -2.19 19.08
CA ILE A 176 -5.49 -3.20 18.07
C ILE A 176 -4.49 -4.20 18.65
N PHE A 177 -4.81 -5.48 18.50
CA PHE A 177 -4.04 -6.63 18.96
C PHE A 177 -3.51 -7.43 17.76
N GLY A 178 -2.44 -8.19 17.98
CA GLY A 178 -1.77 -9.02 16.96
C GLY A 178 -0.29 -8.67 16.80
N ALA A 179 0.40 -9.32 15.86
CA ALA A 179 1.79 -9.00 15.53
C ALA A 179 1.87 -8.17 14.22
N LYS A 180 3.05 -7.59 13.96
CA LYS A 180 3.32 -6.88 12.70
C LYS A 180 3.34 -7.91 11.55
N HIS A 181 2.49 -7.73 10.54
CA HIS A 181 2.27 -8.65 9.40
C HIS A 181 1.51 -9.96 9.74
N GLU A 182 0.71 -9.93 10.80
CA GLU A 182 -0.30 -10.94 11.12
C GLU A 182 -1.68 -10.28 11.19
N ALA A 183 -2.75 -11.05 11.03
CA ALA A 183 -4.12 -10.55 11.06
C ALA A 183 -4.37 -9.74 12.34
N ARG A 184 -4.59 -8.42 12.18
CA ARG A 184 -4.87 -7.52 13.29
C ARG A 184 -6.34 -7.60 13.67
N THR A 185 -6.62 -7.47 14.95
CA THR A 185 -7.99 -7.47 15.46
C THR A 185 -8.20 -6.34 16.45
N THR A 186 -9.40 -5.76 16.43
CA THR A 186 -9.86 -4.80 17.45
C THR A 186 -10.58 -5.48 18.62
N VAL A 187 -10.76 -6.81 18.55
CA VAL A 187 -11.37 -7.62 19.61
C VAL A 187 -10.31 -7.97 20.64
N ASP A 188 -10.59 -7.68 21.91
CA ASP A 188 -9.72 -8.00 23.04
C ASP A 188 -9.53 -9.53 23.15
N PRO A 189 -8.31 -10.06 22.93
CA PRO A 189 -8.07 -11.48 23.03
C PRO A 189 -8.28 -11.97 24.47
N ALA A 190 -9.01 -13.08 24.62
CA ALA A 190 -9.27 -13.67 25.95
C ALA A 190 -8.00 -14.18 26.66
N ASP A 191 -6.85 -14.16 26.00
CA ASP A 191 -5.55 -14.62 26.52
C ASP A 191 -4.78 -13.54 27.31
N GLY A 192 -5.33 -12.33 27.45
CA GLY A 192 -4.70 -11.23 28.20
C GLY A 192 -3.57 -10.52 27.44
N SER A 193 -3.49 -10.69 26.12
CA SER A 193 -2.57 -9.95 25.26
C SER A 193 -2.73 -8.44 25.44
N ARG A 194 -1.62 -7.71 25.45
CA ARG A 194 -1.64 -6.23 25.46
C ARG A 194 -1.85 -5.71 24.05
N PRO A 195 -2.57 -4.59 23.87
CA PRO A 195 -2.70 -3.96 22.57
C PRO A 195 -1.33 -3.50 22.07
N ILE A 196 -1.09 -3.66 20.77
CA ILE A 196 0.15 -3.22 20.12
C ILE A 196 0.07 -1.76 19.65
N LEU A 197 -1.14 -1.23 19.46
CA LEU A 197 -1.39 0.18 19.16
C LEU A 197 -2.81 0.56 19.56
N GLU A 198 -3.02 1.85 19.82
CA GLU A 198 -4.32 2.45 20.12
C GLU A 198 -4.47 3.73 19.31
N CYS A 199 -5.64 3.96 18.71
CA CYS A 199 -5.94 5.17 17.95
C CYS A 199 -7.45 5.35 17.77
N ASP A 200 -7.88 6.52 17.30
CA ASP A 200 -9.27 6.75 16.93
C ASP A 200 -9.52 6.27 15.49
N THR A 201 -10.75 5.85 15.22
CA THR A 201 -11.19 5.46 13.88
C THR A 201 -11.61 6.66 13.03
N ILE A 202 -11.57 6.48 11.71
CA ILE A 202 -12.22 7.34 10.72
C ILE A 202 -12.89 6.47 9.65
N SER A 203 -14.09 6.84 9.21
CA SER A 203 -14.79 6.17 8.12
C SER A 203 -14.26 6.62 6.76
N LEU A 204 -14.38 5.76 5.75
CA LEU A 204 -13.99 6.11 4.37
C LEU A 204 -14.84 7.25 3.82
N ASP A 205 -16.12 7.25 4.14
CA ASP A 205 -17.06 8.31 3.76
C ASP A 205 -16.67 9.67 4.36
N ASP A 206 -16.17 9.72 5.60
CA ASP A 206 -15.70 10.98 6.22
C ASP A 206 -14.33 11.40 5.67
N ILE A 207 -13.46 10.46 5.30
CA ILE A 207 -12.24 10.76 4.54
C ILE A 207 -12.60 11.42 3.20
N ALA A 208 -13.54 10.85 2.45
CA ALA A 208 -13.97 11.38 1.15
C ALA A 208 -14.64 12.76 1.25
N ALA A 209 -15.18 13.11 2.42
CA ALA A 209 -15.78 14.42 2.70
C ALA A 209 -14.75 15.50 3.09
N LEU A 210 -13.46 15.18 3.19
CA LEU A 210 -12.43 16.15 3.56
C LEU A 210 -12.34 17.29 2.51
N PRO A 211 -12.05 18.53 2.93
CA PRO A 211 -12.05 19.70 2.02
C PRO A 211 -11.15 19.57 0.80
N GLN A 212 -10.07 18.80 0.90
CA GLN A 212 -9.14 18.54 -0.22
C GLN A 212 -9.74 17.74 -1.37
N PHE A 213 -10.86 17.05 -1.15
CA PHE A 213 -11.60 16.32 -2.18
C PHE A 213 -12.83 17.10 -2.67
N ALA A 214 -12.98 18.36 -2.27
CA ALA A 214 -14.11 19.18 -2.70
C ALA A 214 -14.18 19.27 -4.23
N GLY A 215 -15.35 18.95 -4.79
CA GLY A 215 -15.60 18.96 -6.23
C GLY A 215 -15.27 17.66 -6.96
N LEU A 216 -14.69 16.66 -6.28
CA LEU A 216 -14.42 15.35 -6.86
C LEU A 216 -15.62 14.42 -6.67
N ASP A 217 -15.97 13.71 -7.74
CA ASP A 217 -17.07 12.73 -7.78
C ASP A 217 -16.57 11.29 -7.99
N LYS A 218 -15.30 11.14 -8.36
CA LYS A 218 -14.64 9.85 -8.62
C LYS A 218 -13.55 9.58 -7.60
N PHE A 219 -13.45 8.32 -7.17
CA PHE A 219 -12.48 7.92 -6.16
C PHE A 219 -11.79 6.61 -6.51
N ILE A 220 -10.52 6.53 -6.13
CA ILE A 220 -9.78 5.27 -6.00
C ILE A 220 -9.43 5.11 -4.52
N VAL A 221 -9.91 4.03 -3.92
CA VAL A 221 -9.71 3.75 -2.48
C VAL A 221 -8.89 2.48 -2.33
N LYS A 222 -7.65 2.60 -1.89
CA LYS A 222 -6.81 1.46 -1.51
C LYS A 222 -7.06 1.08 -0.05
N LEU A 223 -7.24 -0.21 0.22
CA LEU A 223 -7.44 -0.80 1.55
C LEU A 223 -6.46 -1.94 1.80
N ASP A 224 -5.44 -1.63 2.58
CA ASP A 224 -4.41 -2.56 3.05
C ASP A 224 -4.27 -2.39 4.57
N VAL A 225 -5.38 -2.68 5.25
CA VAL A 225 -5.60 -2.35 6.66
C VAL A 225 -5.39 -3.56 7.58
N GLU A 226 -4.81 -4.63 7.05
CA GLU A 226 -4.32 -5.82 7.76
C GLU A 226 -5.40 -6.54 8.57
N GLY A 227 -6.56 -6.82 7.94
CA GLY A 227 -7.60 -7.69 8.51
C GLY A 227 -8.88 -6.98 8.97
N VAL A 228 -9.02 -5.68 8.68
CA VAL A 228 -10.25 -4.91 8.98
C VAL A 228 -10.91 -4.35 7.72
N GLU A 229 -10.64 -4.93 6.54
CA GLU A 229 -11.17 -4.49 5.25
C GLU A 229 -12.70 -4.49 5.21
N ILE A 230 -13.35 -5.51 5.80
CA ILE A 230 -14.81 -5.60 5.90
C ILE A 230 -15.39 -4.44 6.74
N ALA A 231 -14.73 -4.11 7.85
CA ALA A 231 -15.13 -2.97 8.68
C ALA A 231 -14.93 -1.65 7.94
N ALA A 232 -13.85 -1.52 7.15
CA ALA A 232 -13.62 -0.36 6.29
C ALA A 232 -14.74 -0.20 5.25
N PHE A 233 -15.14 -1.27 4.54
CA PHE A 233 -16.26 -1.23 3.60
C PHE A 233 -17.57 -0.77 4.26
N SER A 234 -17.81 -1.17 5.50
CA SER A 234 -19.00 -0.75 6.25
C SER A 234 -19.07 0.76 6.49
N GLY A 235 -17.92 1.44 6.47
CA GLY A 235 -17.79 2.90 6.58
C GLY A 235 -17.72 3.64 5.24
N ALA A 236 -18.06 2.99 4.13
CA ALA A 236 -17.93 3.50 2.77
C ALA A 236 -19.26 3.59 2.01
N ALA A 237 -20.38 3.75 2.71
CA ALA A 237 -21.71 3.66 2.11
C ALA A 237 -21.92 4.66 0.95
N ARG A 238 -21.50 5.92 1.09
CA ARG A 238 -21.58 6.92 0.02
C ARG A 238 -20.60 6.61 -1.11
N LEU A 239 -19.37 6.23 -0.80
CA LEU A 239 -18.37 5.85 -1.80
C LEU A 239 -18.82 4.64 -2.64
N LEU A 240 -19.37 3.61 -2.01
CA LEU A 240 -19.92 2.41 -2.66
C LEU A 240 -21.09 2.71 -3.59
N ALA A 241 -21.86 3.77 -3.30
CA ALA A 241 -22.98 4.22 -4.13
C ALA A 241 -22.56 5.16 -5.28
N GLY A 242 -21.32 5.66 -5.28
CA GLY A 242 -20.81 6.61 -6.27
C GLY A 242 -19.81 5.99 -7.25
N ASP A 243 -19.11 6.85 -8.00
CA ASP A 243 -18.07 6.43 -8.93
C ASP A 243 -16.73 6.14 -8.22
N THR A 244 -16.74 5.09 -7.39
CA THR A 244 -15.56 4.64 -6.65
C THR A 244 -15.09 3.28 -7.14
N VAL A 245 -13.78 3.09 -7.25
CA VAL A 245 -13.14 1.79 -7.36
C VAL A 245 -12.28 1.53 -6.14
N PHE A 246 -12.46 0.36 -5.54
CA PHE A 246 -11.69 -0.09 -4.39
C PHE A 246 -10.57 -1.01 -4.86
N VAL A 247 -9.38 -0.84 -4.29
CA VAL A 247 -8.30 -1.83 -4.36
C VAL A 247 -8.13 -2.36 -2.95
N TYR A 248 -8.37 -3.63 -2.70
CA TYR A 248 -8.30 -4.19 -1.35
C TYR A 248 -7.43 -5.44 -1.32
N GLU A 249 -6.77 -5.68 -0.19
CA GLU A 249 -5.96 -6.86 0.02
C GLU A 249 -6.81 -8.09 0.38
N ASP A 250 -6.59 -9.21 -0.30
CA ASP A 250 -7.04 -10.54 0.14
C ASP A 250 -5.83 -11.38 0.60
N HIS A 251 -5.60 -11.44 1.91
CA HIS A 251 -4.36 -11.96 2.48
C HIS A 251 -4.16 -13.46 2.20
N GLY A 252 -2.99 -13.85 1.70
CA GLY A 252 -2.62 -15.21 1.29
C GLY A 252 -2.90 -16.34 2.29
N SER A 253 -2.87 -16.03 3.59
CA SER A 253 -3.16 -17.02 4.65
C SER A 253 -4.64 -17.29 4.88
N ASP A 254 -5.52 -16.40 4.44
CA ASP A 254 -6.97 -16.59 4.48
C ASP A 254 -7.40 -17.58 3.38
N LEU A 255 -7.85 -18.77 3.79
CA LEU A 255 -8.32 -19.80 2.87
C LEU A 255 -9.81 -19.66 2.54
N ASP A 256 -10.55 -18.88 3.32
CA ASP A 256 -11.97 -18.66 3.12
C ASP A 256 -12.26 -17.52 2.14
N HIS A 257 -11.22 -16.72 1.84
CA HIS A 257 -11.27 -15.53 1.00
C HIS A 257 -12.34 -14.56 1.51
N ALA A 258 -12.35 -14.31 2.82
CA ALA A 258 -13.43 -13.64 3.53
C ALA A 258 -13.69 -12.24 2.97
N THR A 259 -12.63 -11.47 2.69
CA THR A 259 -12.76 -10.12 2.12
C THR A 259 -13.36 -10.15 0.72
N THR A 260 -12.85 -11.00 -0.18
CA THR A 260 -13.42 -11.13 -1.54
C THR A 260 -14.82 -11.73 -1.55
N ARG A 261 -15.10 -12.67 -0.65
CA ARG A 261 -16.44 -13.19 -0.42
C ARG A 261 -17.38 -12.09 0.01
N HIS A 262 -16.97 -11.22 0.93
CA HIS A 262 -17.78 -10.09 1.36
C HIS A 262 -18.05 -9.12 0.20
N ALA A 263 -17.03 -8.79 -0.60
CA ALA A 263 -17.16 -7.94 -1.78
C ALA A 263 -18.17 -8.51 -2.80
N LEU A 264 -18.08 -9.80 -3.13
CA LEU A 264 -18.96 -10.47 -4.10
C LEU A 264 -20.35 -10.75 -3.54
N ASP A 265 -20.43 -11.39 -2.37
CA ASP A 265 -21.67 -12.01 -1.88
C ASP A 265 -22.52 -11.04 -1.07
N VAL A 266 -21.90 -10.09 -0.36
CA VAL A 266 -22.60 -9.12 0.50
C VAL A 266 -22.75 -7.78 -0.21
N LEU A 267 -21.64 -7.19 -0.64
CA LEU A 267 -21.65 -5.87 -1.28
C LEU A 267 -22.08 -5.92 -2.75
N LYS A 268 -22.11 -7.12 -3.34
CA LYS A 268 -22.46 -7.35 -4.76
C LYS A 268 -21.61 -6.52 -5.71
N LEU A 269 -20.33 -6.31 -5.38
CA LEU A 269 -19.36 -5.64 -6.25
C LEU A 269 -18.91 -6.60 -7.35
N ARG A 270 -18.60 -6.06 -8.53
CA ARG A 270 -17.77 -6.79 -9.50
C ARG A 270 -16.32 -6.73 -9.06
N VAL A 271 -15.63 -7.86 -9.08
CA VAL A 271 -14.26 -8.01 -8.58
C VAL A 271 -13.34 -8.42 -9.72
N PHE A 272 -12.16 -7.82 -9.80
CA PHE A 272 -11.19 -8.01 -10.86
C PHE A 272 -9.82 -8.28 -10.28
N TRP A 273 -9.10 -9.21 -10.89
CA TRP A 273 -7.68 -9.44 -10.66
C TRP A 273 -6.88 -8.82 -11.81
N LEU A 274 -6.05 -7.82 -11.50
CA LEU A 274 -5.19 -7.14 -12.48
C LEU A 274 -3.73 -7.55 -12.31
N GLY A 275 -3.46 -8.85 -12.17
CA GLY A 275 -2.13 -9.38 -11.91
C GLY A 275 -1.21 -9.41 -13.13
N ARG A 276 0.05 -9.83 -12.88
CA ARG A 276 1.03 -10.03 -13.95
C ARG A 276 0.67 -11.25 -14.79
N GLY A 277 0.75 -11.11 -16.12
CA GLY A 277 0.38 -12.16 -17.07
C GLY A 277 -1.09 -12.09 -17.41
N ARG A 278 -1.94 -12.65 -16.54
CA ARG A 278 -3.39 -12.71 -16.77
C ARG A 278 -4.16 -11.71 -15.94
N ARG A 279 -5.08 -11.00 -16.59
CA ARG A 279 -6.11 -10.18 -15.95
C ARG A 279 -7.46 -10.84 -16.18
N GLN A 280 -8.33 -10.82 -15.18
CA GLN A 280 -9.64 -11.45 -15.28
C GLN A 280 -10.62 -10.88 -14.27
N GLU A 281 -11.91 -10.97 -14.58
CA GLU A 281 -12.96 -10.85 -13.59
C GLU A 281 -12.99 -12.09 -12.69
N ILE A 282 -13.22 -11.86 -11.40
CA ILE A 282 -13.44 -12.87 -10.38
C ILE A 282 -14.94 -12.94 -10.13
N THR A 283 -15.55 -14.04 -10.53
CA THR A 283 -16.99 -14.31 -10.36
C THR A 283 -17.28 -15.27 -9.21
N SER A 284 -16.25 -15.91 -8.66
CA SER A 284 -16.37 -16.77 -7.49
C SER A 284 -15.11 -16.69 -6.61
N PRO A 285 -15.24 -16.63 -5.28
CA PRO A 285 -14.09 -16.64 -4.37
C PRO A 285 -13.16 -17.84 -4.56
N THR A 286 -13.66 -18.99 -5.05
CA THR A 286 -12.84 -20.19 -5.26
C THR A 286 -11.77 -20.00 -6.34
N GLN A 287 -11.95 -19.04 -7.26
CA GLN A 287 -10.94 -18.69 -8.27
C GLN A 287 -9.67 -18.12 -7.63
N LEU A 288 -9.75 -17.54 -6.42
CA LEU A 288 -8.58 -17.02 -5.71
C LEU A 288 -7.61 -18.12 -5.30
N ALA A 289 -8.02 -19.37 -5.14
CA ALA A 289 -7.09 -20.48 -4.87
C ALA A 289 -6.07 -20.67 -6.02
N ALA A 290 -6.45 -20.32 -7.26
CA ALA A 290 -5.54 -20.32 -8.40
C ALA A 290 -4.56 -19.13 -8.38
N ILE A 291 -4.93 -18.01 -7.76
CA ILE A 291 -4.15 -16.76 -7.71
C ILE A 291 -3.23 -16.74 -6.47
N LYS A 292 -3.78 -17.08 -5.30
CA LYS A 292 -3.14 -17.00 -3.97
C LYS A 292 -2.16 -18.16 -3.74
N LYS A 293 -1.06 -18.14 -4.48
CA LYS A 293 -0.01 -19.18 -4.40
C LYS A 293 0.85 -19.10 -3.13
N SER A 294 0.75 -18.05 -2.33
CA SER A 294 1.57 -17.78 -1.15
C SER A 294 0.72 -17.41 0.03
N ARG A 295 1.02 -18.00 1.20
CA ARG A 295 0.39 -17.60 2.47
C ARG A 295 0.96 -16.31 3.06
N ARG A 296 2.06 -15.80 2.48
CA ARG A 296 2.88 -14.70 3.02
C ARG A 296 2.59 -13.33 2.42
N PHE A 297 1.76 -13.29 1.40
CA PHE A 297 1.55 -12.09 0.61
C PHE A 297 0.07 -11.76 0.57
N GLY A 298 -0.21 -10.47 0.60
CA GLY A 298 -1.46 -9.93 0.12
C GLY A 298 -1.59 -10.04 -1.38
N TYR A 299 -2.83 -10.13 -1.83
CA TYR A 299 -3.21 -10.14 -3.23
C TYR A 299 -4.25 -9.05 -3.44
N ASP A 300 -3.87 -7.99 -4.14
CA ASP A 300 -4.78 -6.88 -4.38
C ASP A 300 -5.85 -7.24 -5.39
N MET A 301 -7.09 -7.13 -4.96
CA MET A 301 -8.27 -7.24 -5.82
C MET A 301 -8.82 -5.85 -6.08
N VAL A 302 -9.39 -5.65 -7.26
CA VAL A 302 -10.01 -4.39 -7.66
C VAL A 302 -11.52 -4.59 -7.74
N ALA A 303 -12.31 -3.79 -7.04
CA ALA A 303 -13.76 -3.98 -6.99
C ALA A 303 -14.56 -2.69 -7.06
N THR A 304 -15.71 -2.75 -7.72
CA THR A 304 -16.59 -1.60 -7.93
C THR A 304 -17.98 -2.03 -8.40
N ASN A 305 -18.96 -1.14 -8.20
CA ASN A 305 -20.28 -1.19 -8.86
C ASN A 305 -20.52 0.02 -9.78
N SER A 306 -19.54 0.91 -9.92
CA SER A 306 -19.62 2.06 -10.82
C SER A 306 -19.55 1.59 -12.26
N PRO A 307 -20.57 1.88 -13.10
CA PRO A 307 -20.52 1.58 -14.53
C PRO A 307 -19.30 2.21 -15.21
N PHE A 308 -18.91 3.41 -14.79
CA PHE A 308 -17.74 4.12 -15.30
C PHE A 308 -16.44 3.34 -15.07
N TRP A 309 -16.21 2.82 -13.84
CA TRP A 309 -15.02 2.05 -13.55
C TRP A 309 -15.08 0.63 -14.14
N ILE A 310 -16.25 0.02 -14.17
CA ILE A 310 -16.49 -1.29 -14.78
C ILE A 310 -16.03 -1.31 -16.24
N GLU A 311 -16.48 -0.35 -17.05
CA GLU A 311 -16.15 -0.30 -18.49
C GLU A 311 -14.63 -0.21 -18.71
N ARG A 312 -13.91 0.50 -17.82
CA ARG A 312 -12.45 0.58 -17.87
C ARG A 312 -11.77 -0.72 -17.45
N LEU A 313 -12.28 -1.39 -16.42
CA LEU A 313 -11.73 -2.66 -15.95
C LEU A 313 -11.93 -3.78 -16.98
N GLU A 314 -13.08 -3.82 -17.65
CA GLU A 314 -13.35 -4.76 -18.75
C GLU A 314 -12.35 -4.55 -19.89
N ARG A 315 -12.12 -3.30 -20.32
CA ARG A 315 -11.08 -2.99 -21.32
C ARG A 315 -9.69 -3.44 -20.92
N LEU A 316 -9.34 -3.38 -19.63
CA LEU A 316 -8.04 -3.86 -19.13
C LEU A 316 -7.92 -5.38 -19.15
N VAL A 317 -9.02 -6.09 -18.93
CA VAL A 317 -9.11 -7.56 -19.01
C VAL A 317 -9.05 -8.01 -20.46
N ASP A 318 -9.85 -7.43 -21.34
CA ASP A 318 -9.92 -7.78 -22.76
C ASP A 318 -8.61 -7.49 -23.50
N GLY A 319 -7.91 -6.43 -23.10
CA GLY A 319 -6.59 -6.09 -23.63
C GLY A 319 -5.42 -6.85 -22.99
N SER A 320 -5.67 -7.83 -22.12
CA SER A 320 -4.60 -8.58 -21.46
C SER A 320 -3.98 -9.63 -22.40
N PRO A 321 -2.64 -9.83 -22.38
CA PRO A 321 -2.02 -10.94 -23.11
C PRO A 321 -2.55 -12.27 -22.58
N GLU A 322 -2.83 -13.23 -23.49
CA GLU A 322 -3.19 -14.60 -23.12
C GLU A 322 -2.11 -15.31 -22.29
#